data_AF-A0A3M3FY14-F1
#
_entry.id   AF-A0A3M3FY14-F1
#
_cell.length_a   1.000
_cell.length_b   1.000
_cell.length_c   1.000
_cell.angle_alpha   90.00
_cell.angle_beta   90.00
_cell.angle_gamma   90.00
#
_symmetry.space_group_name_H-M   'P 1'
#
loop_
_entity.id
_entity.type
_entity.pdbx_description
1 polymer ?
#
loop_
_entity_poly.entity_id
_entity_poly.type
_entity_poly.pdbx_seq_one_letter_code
_entity_poly.pdbx_strand_id
1 'polypeptide(L)'
;MVFKDGTREPLDLVLYATGYKWSCPYAAKYFEWQGGRPRLYLSIFSREHHNLFGIGYVETNSSAYKLFDSEAHAVACYLRDQLHQKTQASHFDQLIATDDPDLSGGIKFVKSQRHEVYLEAHALKKYLRKLFHSQGWPAVEEGYYKSLRKGTGYIPAPLQQKVAIQETCL
;
A
#
# COMPACT_ATOMS: atom_id res chain seq x y z
N MET A 1 -3.78 -4.25 -40.44
CA MET A 1 -3.33 -5.07 -39.30
C MET A 1 -3.45 -6.55 -39.64
N VAL A 2 -2.58 -7.41 -39.10
CA VAL A 2 -2.70 -8.87 -39.24
C VAL A 2 -2.87 -9.47 -37.84
N PHE A 3 -3.90 -10.29 -37.66
CA PHE A 3 -4.18 -10.96 -36.39
C PHE A 3 -3.45 -12.31 -36.31
N LYS A 4 -3.38 -12.89 -35.10
CA LYS A 4 -2.65 -14.16 -34.84
C LYS A 4 -3.20 -15.35 -35.63
N ASP A 5 -4.48 -15.33 -35.99
CA ASP A 5 -5.15 -16.35 -36.81
C ASP A 5 -4.92 -16.17 -38.32
N GLY A 6 -4.14 -15.15 -38.72
CA GLY A 6 -3.81 -14.84 -40.11
C GLY A 6 -4.82 -13.92 -40.82
N THR A 7 -5.94 -13.59 -40.17
CA THR A 7 -6.91 -12.62 -40.71
C THR A 7 -6.30 -11.23 -40.81
N ARG A 8 -6.80 -10.42 -41.77
CA ARG A 8 -6.26 -9.11 -42.09
C ARG A 8 -7.37 -8.08 -42.21
N GLU A 9 -7.16 -6.92 -41.60
CA GLU A 9 -8.14 -5.84 -41.62
C GLU A 9 -7.44 -4.48 -41.76
N PRO A 10 -7.89 -3.59 -42.66
CA PRO A 10 -7.45 -2.21 -42.66
C PRO A 10 -8.09 -1.49 -41.48
N LEU A 11 -7.28 -0.80 -40.67
CA LEU A 11 -7.74 -0.06 -39.49
C LEU A 11 -7.32 1.40 -39.61
N ASP A 12 -8.24 2.31 -39.33
CA ASP A 12 -7.98 3.76 -39.37
C ASP A 12 -7.35 4.27 -38.06
N LEU A 13 -7.55 3.55 -36.94
CA LEU A 13 -7.03 3.92 -35.61
C LEU A 13 -6.71 2.67 -34.79
N VAL A 14 -5.63 2.73 -34.01
CA VAL A 14 -5.28 1.73 -33.00
C VAL A 14 -5.14 2.41 -31.64
N LEU A 15 -5.93 1.96 -30.66
CA LEU A 15 -5.84 2.43 -29.27
C LEU A 15 -5.17 1.38 -28.39
N TYR A 16 -4.05 1.77 -27.76
CA TYR A 16 -3.31 0.88 -26.85
C TYR A 16 -3.85 0.99 -25.42
N ALA A 17 -4.88 0.21 -25.12
CA ALA A 17 -5.42 0.04 -23.77
C ALA A 17 -4.66 -1.03 -22.96
N THR A 18 -3.33 -1.07 -23.06
CA THR A 18 -2.47 -2.13 -22.52
C THR A 18 -2.11 -1.96 -21.03
N GLY A 19 -2.77 -1.02 -20.34
CA GLY A 19 -2.55 -0.72 -18.93
C GLY A 19 -1.38 0.21 -18.65
N TYR A 20 -1.00 0.32 -17.37
CA TYR A 20 0.03 1.22 -16.86
C TYR A 20 1.12 0.45 -16.13
N LYS A 21 2.31 1.05 -16.06
CA LYS A 21 3.40 0.60 -15.19
C LYS A 21 3.45 1.48 -13.94
N TRP A 22 3.63 0.87 -12.78
CA TRP A 22 3.90 1.62 -11.56
C TRP A 22 5.36 2.08 -11.57
N SER A 23 5.59 3.30 -11.09
CA SER A 23 6.93 3.86 -10.98
C SER A 23 6.97 4.83 -9.82
N CYS A 24 8.02 4.71 -9.00
CA CYS A 24 8.32 5.65 -7.93
C CYS A 24 9.84 5.92 -7.97
N PRO A 25 10.35 6.69 -8.94
CA PRO A 25 11.78 6.76 -9.24
C PRO A 25 12.64 7.18 -8.05
N TYR A 26 12.14 8.10 -7.24
CA TYR A 26 12.85 8.62 -6.07
C TYR A 26 12.92 7.63 -4.90
N ALA A 27 12.01 6.65 -4.83
CA ALA A 27 11.99 5.63 -3.77
C ALA A 27 12.30 4.22 -4.28
N ALA A 28 12.50 4.04 -5.58
CA ALA A 28 12.65 2.73 -6.20
C ALA A 28 13.75 1.88 -5.56
N LYS A 29 14.86 2.52 -5.14
CA LYS A 29 15.99 1.88 -4.48
C LYS A 29 15.72 1.34 -3.07
N TYR A 30 14.57 1.68 -2.48
CA TYR A 30 14.17 1.24 -1.14
C TYR A 30 13.14 0.11 -1.16
N PHE A 31 12.82 -0.43 -2.33
CA PHE A 31 11.88 -1.53 -2.45
C PHE A 31 12.48 -2.65 -3.28
N GLU A 32 12.28 -3.89 -2.84
CA GLU A 32 12.34 -5.04 -3.74
C GLU A 32 11.14 -4.98 -4.69
N TRP A 33 11.38 -5.03 -6.00
CA TRP A 33 10.32 -4.99 -7.02
C TRP A 33 10.10 -6.37 -7.63
N GLN A 34 8.84 -6.82 -7.64
CA GLN A 34 8.40 -8.03 -8.31
C GLN A 34 7.17 -7.73 -9.16
N GLY A 35 7.16 -8.13 -10.43
CA GLY A 35 6.02 -7.86 -11.33
C GLY A 35 5.72 -6.39 -11.55
N GLY A 36 6.74 -5.52 -11.40
CA GLY A 36 6.58 -4.07 -11.48
C GLY A 36 5.91 -3.43 -10.26
N ARG A 37 5.88 -4.12 -9.11
CA ARG A 37 5.29 -3.62 -7.86
C ARG A 37 6.22 -3.86 -6.67
N PRO A 38 6.18 -3.01 -5.62
CA PRO A 38 7.00 -3.19 -4.44
C PRO A 38 6.50 -4.38 -3.62
N ARG A 39 7.42 -5.23 -3.17
CA ARG A 39 7.11 -6.36 -2.30
C ARG A 39 7.01 -5.87 -0.86
N LEU A 40 5.78 -5.81 -0.35
CA LEU A 40 5.48 -5.32 0.99
C LEU A 40 4.59 -6.34 1.73
N TYR A 41 4.87 -6.54 3.01
CA TYR A 41 3.99 -7.32 3.89
C TYR A 41 2.62 -6.64 3.98
N LEU A 42 1.57 -7.40 3.65
CA LEU A 42 0.19 -6.93 3.51
C LEU A 42 -0.01 -5.77 2.53
N SER A 43 0.90 -5.58 1.55
CA SER A 43 0.97 -4.38 0.69
C SER A 43 1.27 -3.07 1.44
N ILE A 44 1.70 -3.14 2.71
CA ILE A 44 1.90 -1.97 3.57
C ILE A 44 3.34 -1.83 4.07
N PHE A 45 3.91 -2.88 4.66
CA PHE A 45 5.13 -2.78 5.46
C PHE A 45 6.35 -3.33 4.73
N SER A 46 7.44 -2.57 4.66
CA SER A 46 8.70 -3.11 4.16
C SER A 46 9.30 -4.11 5.16
N ARG A 47 9.72 -5.28 4.66
CA ARG A 47 10.50 -6.24 5.45
C ARG A 47 11.99 -5.88 5.51
N GLU A 48 12.47 -5.07 4.55
CA GLU A 48 13.89 -4.71 4.43
C GLU A 48 14.25 -3.44 5.20
N HIS A 49 13.31 -2.51 5.30
CA HIS A 49 13.55 -1.20 5.90
C HIS A 49 12.51 -0.91 6.98
N HIS A 50 12.97 -0.84 8.22
CA HIS A 50 12.15 -0.45 9.36
C HIS A 50 11.52 0.92 9.14
N ASN A 51 10.22 1.05 9.41
CA ASN A 51 9.44 2.26 9.21
C ASN A 51 9.37 2.81 7.78
N LEU A 52 9.65 1.97 6.77
CA LEU A 52 9.26 2.25 5.39
C LEU A 52 7.91 1.59 5.09
N PHE A 53 6.94 2.41 4.67
CA PHE A 53 5.59 1.98 4.38
C PHE A 53 5.17 2.35 2.96
N GLY A 54 4.33 1.51 2.35
CA GLY A 54 3.57 1.80 1.15
C GLY A 54 2.08 1.82 1.46
N ILE A 55 1.33 2.69 0.79
CA ILE A 55 -0.13 2.69 0.84
C ILE A 55 -0.61 2.81 -0.61
N GLY A 56 -1.62 2.04 -0.97
CA GLY A 56 -2.20 2.07 -2.30
C GLY A 56 -1.51 1.19 -3.34
N TYR A 57 -0.49 0.43 -2.96
CA TYR A 57 0.12 -0.60 -3.80
C TYR A 57 -0.71 -1.90 -3.77
N VAL A 58 -1.98 -1.77 -4.11
CA VAL A 58 -2.95 -2.86 -4.11
C VAL A 58 -3.77 -2.83 -5.40
N GLU A 59 -3.94 -4.01 -6.00
CA GLU A 59 -4.87 -4.22 -7.09
C GLU A 59 -5.91 -5.25 -6.65
N THR A 60 -7.18 -4.85 -6.65
CA THR A 60 -8.26 -5.61 -6.00
C THR A 60 -9.46 -5.77 -6.93
N ASN A 61 -10.30 -6.76 -6.66
CA ASN A 61 -11.58 -7.01 -7.32
C ASN A 61 -12.72 -6.07 -6.86
N SER A 62 -12.40 -5.09 -6.02
CA SER A 62 -13.35 -4.16 -5.40
C SER A 62 -12.80 -2.74 -5.31
N SER A 63 -13.56 -1.85 -4.67
CA SER A 63 -13.14 -0.49 -4.37
C SER A 63 -11.98 -0.48 -3.37
N ALA A 64 -10.90 0.22 -3.72
CA ALA A 64 -9.69 0.29 -2.91
C ALA A 64 -9.75 1.37 -1.80
N TYR A 65 -10.70 2.31 -1.85
CA TYR A 65 -10.71 3.46 -0.92
C TYR A 65 -10.79 3.06 0.56
N LYS A 66 -11.71 2.16 0.93
CA LYS A 66 -11.79 1.67 2.32
C LYS A 66 -10.60 0.81 2.73
N LEU A 67 -9.89 0.27 1.74
CA LEU A 67 -8.68 -0.48 2.00
C LEU A 67 -7.53 0.48 2.36
N PHE A 68 -7.38 1.59 1.64
CA PHE A 68 -6.41 2.63 1.97
C PHE A 68 -6.60 3.17 3.39
N ASP A 69 -7.86 3.35 3.81
CA ASP A 69 -8.17 3.74 5.19
C ASP A 69 -7.64 2.71 6.20
N SER A 70 -7.77 1.43 5.89
CA SER A 70 -7.30 0.33 6.75
C SER A 70 -5.76 0.24 6.76
N GLU A 71 -5.12 0.44 5.60
CA GLU A 71 -3.66 0.49 5.46
C GLU A 71 -3.08 1.66 6.27
N ALA A 72 -3.61 2.87 6.08
CA ALA A 72 -3.19 4.07 6.80
C ALA A 72 -3.41 3.92 8.31
N HIS A 73 -4.54 3.35 8.72
CA HIS A 73 -4.85 3.11 10.13
C HIS A 73 -3.91 2.10 10.78
N ALA A 74 -3.52 1.04 10.07
CA ALA A 74 -2.53 0.07 10.55
C ALA A 74 -1.17 0.75 10.80
N VAL A 75 -0.71 1.57 9.85
CA VAL A 75 0.53 2.36 9.99
C VAL A 75 0.45 3.30 11.20
N ALA A 76 -0.65 4.04 11.35
CA ALA A 76 -0.84 4.96 12.46
C ALA A 76 -0.84 4.26 13.83
N CYS A 77 -1.54 3.12 13.95
CA CYS A 77 -1.56 2.34 15.20
C CYS A 77 -0.18 1.79 15.54
N TYR A 78 0.54 1.28 14.56
CA TYR A 78 1.89 0.77 14.74
C TYR A 78 2.86 1.87 15.21
N LEU A 79 2.86 3.04 14.55
CA LEU A 79 3.69 4.17 14.96
C LEU A 79 3.34 4.68 16.37
N ARG A 80 2.04 4.71 16.73
CA ARG A 80 1.61 5.04 18.10
C ARG A 80 2.17 4.03 19.11
N ASP A 81 2.13 2.75 18.79
CA ASP A 81 2.63 1.71 19.69
C ASP A 81 4.14 1.74 19.82
N GLN A 82 4.89 2.14 18.79
CA GLN A 82 6.32 2.41 18.93
C GLN A 82 6.62 3.48 19.98
N LEU A 83 5.75 4.48 20.12
CA LEU A 83 5.90 5.56 21.11
C LEU A 83 5.43 5.15 22.52
N HIS A 84 4.31 4.43 22.61
CA HIS A 84 3.60 4.25 23.88
C HIS A 84 3.48 2.79 24.36
N GLN A 85 3.67 1.82 23.48
CA GLN A 85 3.46 0.38 23.73
C GLN A 85 4.57 -0.47 23.08
N LYS A 86 5.83 -0.24 23.48
CA LYS A 86 7.03 -0.83 22.84
C LYS A 86 7.00 -2.35 22.69
N THR A 87 6.43 -3.07 23.66
CA THR A 87 6.27 -4.54 23.57
C THR A 87 5.33 -4.94 22.43
N GLN A 88 4.21 -4.23 22.26
CA GLN A 88 3.27 -4.48 21.15
C GLN A 88 3.91 -4.15 19.81
N ALA A 89 4.64 -3.03 19.72
CA ALA A 89 5.40 -2.70 18.52
C ALA A 89 6.41 -3.79 18.14
N SER A 90 7.16 -4.31 19.11
CA SER A 90 8.13 -5.41 18.91
C SER A 90 7.46 -6.71 18.45
N HIS A 91 6.29 -7.06 19.00
CA HIS A 91 5.52 -8.20 18.51
C HIS A 91 5.08 -8.01 17.05
N PHE A 92 4.70 -6.78 16.67
CA PHE A 92 4.34 -6.50 15.29
C PHE A 92 5.56 -6.47 14.36
N ASP A 93 6.74 -6.03 14.83
CA ASP A 93 8.01 -6.14 14.09
C ASP A 93 8.30 -7.60 13.72
N GLN A 94 8.10 -8.53 14.66
CA GLN A 94 8.25 -9.95 14.41
C GLN A 94 7.25 -10.46 13.37
N LEU A 95 5.97 -10.04 13.46
CA LEU A 95 4.96 -10.40 12.46
C LEU A 95 5.33 -9.89 11.06
N ILE A 96 5.78 -8.63 10.92
CA ILE A 96 6.22 -8.09 9.63
C ILE A 96 7.32 -8.99 9.04
N ALA A 97 8.29 -9.41 9.85
CA ALA A 97 9.42 -10.20 9.42
C ALA A 97 9.05 -11.64 9.02
N THR A 98 8.12 -12.28 9.74
CA THR A 98 7.92 -13.74 9.62
C THR A 98 6.59 -14.18 9.03
N ASP A 99 5.54 -13.37 9.14
CA ASP A 99 4.20 -13.80 8.72
C ASP A 99 3.99 -13.66 7.21
N ASP A 100 3.44 -14.69 6.58
CA ASP A 100 3.21 -14.76 5.13
C ASP A 100 1.82 -15.34 4.83
N PRO A 101 0.75 -14.55 5.06
CA PRO A 101 -0.61 -15.05 4.95
C PRO A 101 -1.00 -15.25 3.49
N ASP A 102 -1.80 -16.30 3.22
CA ASP A 102 -2.43 -16.46 1.91
C ASP A 102 -3.54 -15.42 1.72
N LEU A 103 -3.26 -14.44 0.85
CA LEU A 103 -4.17 -13.35 0.48
C LEU A 103 -4.77 -13.54 -0.92
N SER A 104 -4.60 -14.72 -1.54
CA SER A 104 -5.17 -15.02 -2.87
C SER A 104 -6.69 -15.24 -2.82
N GLY A 105 -7.24 -15.52 -1.64
CA GLY A 105 -8.65 -15.94 -1.49
C GLY A 105 -8.96 -17.27 -2.17
N GLY A 106 -7.94 -18.09 -2.48
CA GLY A 106 -8.07 -19.34 -3.25
C GLY A 106 -8.18 -19.14 -4.76
N ILE A 107 -8.03 -17.91 -5.26
CA ILE A 107 -8.12 -17.60 -6.70
C ILE A 107 -6.80 -18.00 -7.38
N LYS A 108 -6.91 -18.78 -8.45
CA LYS A 108 -5.76 -19.13 -9.32
C LYS A 108 -5.64 -18.10 -10.44
N PHE A 109 -4.79 -17.10 -10.24
CA PHE A 109 -4.54 -16.08 -11.25
C PHE A 109 -3.70 -16.60 -12.42
N VAL A 110 -3.95 -16.04 -13.61
CA VAL A 110 -3.08 -16.24 -14.77
C VAL A 110 -1.71 -15.63 -14.45
N LYS A 111 -0.63 -16.35 -14.75
CA LYS A 111 0.75 -15.87 -14.59
C LYS A 111 1.02 -14.69 -15.54
N SER A 112 0.76 -13.48 -15.06
CA SER A 112 1.06 -12.24 -15.76
C SER A 112 1.53 -11.20 -14.75
N GLN A 113 2.29 -10.20 -15.21
CA GLN A 113 2.75 -9.10 -14.36
C GLN A 113 1.61 -8.42 -13.60
N ARG A 114 0.40 -8.39 -14.17
CA ARG A 114 -0.78 -7.81 -13.52
C ARG A 114 -1.18 -8.56 -12.24
N HIS A 115 -0.95 -9.87 -12.19
CA HIS A 115 -1.41 -10.71 -11.08
C HIS A 115 -0.32 -11.11 -10.09
N GLU A 116 0.93 -10.69 -10.28
CA GLU A 116 2.06 -11.11 -9.45
C GLU A 116 1.95 -10.71 -7.97
N VAL A 117 1.23 -9.63 -7.65
CA VAL A 117 0.94 -9.22 -6.26
C VAL A 117 -0.53 -8.86 -6.08
N TYR A 118 -1.41 -9.55 -6.84
CA TYR A 118 -2.84 -9.36 -6.69
C TYR A 118 -3.29 -9.83 -5.32
N LEU A 119 -4.05 -8.98 -4.63
CA LEU A 119 -4.62 -9.29 -3.32
C LEU A 119 -6.13 -9.35 -3.43
N GLU A 120 -6.71 -10.44 -2.95
CA GLU A 120 -8.16 -10.57 -2.86
C GLU A 120 -8.65 -9.70 -1.70
N ALA A 121 -9.57 -8.77 -2.00
CA ALA A 121 -9.95 -7.71 -1.06
C ALA A 121 -10.59 -8.27 0.23
N HIS A 122 -11.39 -9.34 0.12
CA HIS A 122 -12.01 -9.96 1.28
C HIS A 122 -10.99 -10.72 2.14
N ALA A 123 -10.03 -11.41 1.53
CA ALA A 123 -8.95 -12.11 2.23
C ALA A 123 -8.10 -11.11 3.03
N LEU A 124 -7.65 -10.02 2.39
CA LEU A 124 -6.89 -8.96 3.06
C LEU A 124 -7.71 -8.28 4.16
N LYS A 125 -8.97 -7.91 3.91
CA LYS A 125 -9.83 -7.29 4.93
C LYS A 125 -10.08 -8.22 6.12
N LYS A 126 -10.27 -9.51 5.87
CA LYS A 126 -10.44 -10.53 6.94
C LYS A 126 -9.16 -10.67 7.76
N TYR A 127 -8.01 -10.67 7.10
CA TYR A 127 -6.72 -10.72 7.77
C TYR A 127 -6.47 -9.47 8.61
N LEU A 128 -6.63 -8.27 8.05
CA LEU A 128 -6.47 -6.99 8.77
C LEU A 128 -7.39 -6.89 9.99
N ARG A 129 -8.64 -7.37 9.91
CA ARG A 129 -9.54 -7.41 11.08
C ARG A 129 -8.99 -8.29 12.20
N LYS A 130 -8.47 -9.48 11.86
CA LYS A 130 -7.86 -10.37 12.85
C LYS A 130 -6.60 -9.75 13.44
N LEU A 131 -5.77 -9.16 12.60
CA LEU A 131 -4.56 -8.46 13.01
C LEU A 131 -4.90 -7.35 14.01
N PHE A 132 -5.84 -6.47 13.68
CA PHE A 132 -6.23 -5.35 14.54
C PHE A 132 -6.71 -5.84 15.90
N HIS A 133 -7.56 -6.87 15.92
CA HIS A 133 -7.99 -7.50 17.15
C HIS A 133 -6.81 -8.07 17.96
N SER A 134 -5.89 -8.80 17.31
CA SER A 134 -4.73 -9.40 17.99
C SER A 134 -3.74 -8.38 18.57
N GLN A 135 -3.63 -7.21 17.94
CA GLN A 135 -2.76 -6.11 18.37
C GLN A 135 -3.45 -5.17 19.38
N GLY A 136 -4.75 -5.34 19.62
CA GLY A 136 -5.54 -4.40 20.42
C GLY A 136 -5.77 -3.05 19.73
N TRP A 137 -5.68 -3.01 18.40
CA TRP A 137 -5.98 -1.82 17.61
C TRP A 137 -7.48 -1.70 17.34
N PRO A 138 -8.05 -0.49 17.43
CA PRO A 138 -9.47 -0.29 17.15
C PRO A 138 -9.76 -0.58 15.67
N ALA A 139 -10.95 -1.11 15.39
CA ALA A 139 -11.40 -1.33 14.01
C ALA A 139 -11.81 0.00 13.34
N VAL A 140 -11.52 0.13 12.03
CA VAL A 140 -12.00 1.26 11.22
C VAL A 140 -13.45 0.99 10.81
N GLU A 141 -14.38 1.42 11.65
CA GLU A 141 -15.81 1.26 11.43
C GLU A 141 -16.45 2.51 10.81
N GLU A 142 -17.71 2.38 10.40
CA GLU A 142 -18.44 3.51 9.84
C GLU A 142 -18.56 4.65 10.86
N GLY A 143 -18.04 5.82 10.47
CA GLY A 143 -18.04 6.98 11.33
C GLY A 143 -16.88 7.05 12.32
N TYR A 144 -15.88 6.17 12.20
CA TYR A 144 -14.63 6.25 12.96
C TYR A 144 -14.01 7.67 12.94
N TYR A 145 -14.03 8.33 11.78
CA TYR A 145 -13.52 9.69 11.59
C TYR A 145 -14.55 10.81 11.85
N LYS A 146 -15.75 10.52 12.38
CA LYS A 146 -16.79 11.56 12.62
C LYS A 146 -16.31 12.64 13.59
N SER A 147 -15.50 12.29 14.58
CA SER A 147 -14.93 13.24 15.54
C SER A 147 -14.03 14.28 14.86
N LEU A 148 -13.28 13.88 13.81
CA LEU A 148 -12.39 14.75 13.06
C LEU A 148 -13.13 15.76 12.19
N ARG A 149 -14.40 15.50 11.83
CA ARG A 149 -15.22 16.41 11.01
C ARG A 149 -15.61 17.69 11.73
N LYS A 150 -15.44 17.77 13.06
CA LYS A 150 -15.82 18.94 13.86
C LYS A 150 -14.73 20.02 13.99
N GLY A 151 -13.56 19.82 13.36
CA GLY A 151 -12.53 20.85 13.27
C GLY A 151 -12.67 21.70 12.01
N THR A 152 -12.34 23.00 12.11
CA THR A 152 -11.94 23.78 10.93
C THR A 152 -10.94 22.92 10.13
N GLY A 153 -11.21 22.71 8.84
CA GLY A 153 -10.36 21.88 7.98
C GLY A 153 -8.89 22.24 8.17
N TYR A 154 -8.00 21.25 8.03
CA TYR A 154 -6.55 21.37 8.18
C TYR A 154 -6.05 22.79 7.83
N ILE A 155 -5.75 23.59 8.86
CA ILE A 155 -5.04 24.85 8.71
C ILE A 155 -3.57 24.43 8.66
N PRO A 156 -2.88 24.45 7.51
CA PRO A 156 -1.46 24.19 7.49
C PRO A 156 -0.80 25.17 8.47
N ALA A 157 -0.08 24.63 9.47
CA ALA A 157 0.91 25.44 10.16
C ALA A 157 1.83 26.02 9.08
N PRO A 158 2.12 27.33 9.07
CA PRO A 158 3.11 27.88 8.15
C PRO A 158 4.38 27.06 8.29
N LEU A 159 4.85 26.47 7.20
CA LEU A 159 6.19 25.89 7.16
C LEU A 159 7.14 27.02 7.57
N GLN A 160 7.68 26.95 8.80
CA GLN A 160 8.78 27.81 9.19
C GLN A 160 9.99 27.38 8.38
N GLN A 161 10.12 27.97 7.19
CA GLN A 161 11.28 27.81 6.35
C GLN A 161 12.12 29.09 6.45
N LYS A 162 13.21 28.99 7.20
CA LYS A 162 14.51 29.61 6.90
C LYS A 162 15.55 29.05 7.88
N VAL A 163 16.07 27.86 7.56
CA VAL A 163 17.47 27.57 7.88
C VAL A 163 18.21 27.83 6.58
N ALA A 164 18.94 28.93 6.53
CA ALA A 164 19.83 29.22 5.41
C ALA A 164 20.95 28.18 5.44
N ILE A 165 20.96 27.26 4.47
CA ILE A 165 22.14 26.46 4.18
C ILE A 165 23.06 27.39 3.41
N GLN A 166 24.08 27.92 4.09
CA GLN A 166 25.19 28.62 3.44
C GLN A 166 26.06 27.56 2.77
N GLU A 167 25.89 27.38 1.46
CA GLU A 167 26.87 26.68 0.65
C GLU A 167 28.09 27.59 0.50
N THR A 168 29.17 27.23 1.19
CA THR A 168 30.49 27.81 0.92
C THR A 168 31.15 26.90 -0.11
N CYS A 169 31.30 27.41 -1.33
CA CYS A 169 32.01 26.72 -2.40
C CYS A 169 33.53 26.84 -2.16
N LEU A 170 34.26 25.72 -2.21
CA LEU A 170 35.70 25.66 -2.43
C LEU A 170 35.94 25.12 -3.83
#